data_AF-A0A536JAE0-F1
#
_entry.id   AF-A0A536JAE0-F1
#
_cell.length_a   1.000
_cell.length_b   1.000
_cell.length_c   1.000
_cell.angle_alpha   90.00
_cell.angle_beta   90.00
_cell.angle_gamma   90.00
#
_symmetry.space_group_name_H-M   'P 1'
#
loop_
_entity.id
_entity.type
_entity.pdbx_description
1 polymer ?
#
loop_
_entity_poly.entity_id
_entity_poly.type
_entity_poly.pdbx_seq_one_letter_code
_entity_poly.pdbx_strand_id
1 'polypeptide(L)'
;MEQLNETQRYFIDEHIEDHREGLISRRELFRRVTLIAGSAALASTILAACDLSPKPAATSPSSAPTSASGSPSLVAQPFATPPPATTTDGVTVKENDPRITVSQPSVKGADGADLQAYMAKANLSGRVPGVIVIHENRGQTEHIRDVVRRVATAGFVGLNIDLAARDGGAAKLTDQATYNAALGKRSVAEKISDHKAAVDFLRTQTSGTIGVVGFCFGGGETWNVVIAALDLKAAVPFYGPKP
;
A
#
# COMPACT_ATOMS: atom_id res chain seq x y z
N MET A 1 -6.35 22.17 8.77
CA MET A 1 -6.31 20.69 8.72
C MET A 1 -7.69 20.04 8.91
N GLU A 2 -8.69 20.72 9.50
CA GLU A 2 -10.02 20.13 9.80
C GLU A 2 -10.84 19.67 8.59
N GLN A 3 -10.64 20.23 7.40
CA GLN A 3 -11.39 19.84 6.19
C GLN A 3 -10.80 18.61 5.45
N LEU A 4 -9.63 18.13 5.86
CA LEU A 4 -9.00 16.95 5.25
C LEU A 4 -9.49 15.67 5.92
N ASN A 5 -9.58 14.58 5.17
CA ASN A 5 -9.68 13.26 5.78
C ASN A 5 -8.30 12.78 6.28
N GLU A 6 -8.32 11.71 7.06
CA GLU A 6 -7.11 11.16 7.68
C GLU A 6 -6.08 10.69 6.66
N THR A 7 -6.55 10.05 5.58
CA THR A 7 -5.68 9.62 4.47
C THR A 7 -4.99 10.80 3.80
N GLN A 8 -5.71 11.90 3.55
CA GLN A 8 -5.13 13.11 2.97
C GLN A 8 -4.09 13.74 3.90
N ARG A 9 -4.35 13.79 5.22
CA ARG A 9 -3.38 14.28 6.21
C ARG A 9 -2.10 13.45 6.18
N TYR A 10 -2.24 12.12 6.23
CA TYR A 10 -1.10 11.21 6.19
C TYR A 10 -0.19 11.44 4.96
N PHE A 11 -0.77 11.56 3.76
CA PHE A 11 0.02 11.80 2.54
C PHE A 11 0.64 13.20 2.48
N ILE A 12 -0.02 14.20 3.08
CA ILE A 12 0.54 15.55 3.18
C ILE A 12 1.75 15.55 4.11
N ASP A 13 1.66 14.86 5.25
CA ASP A 13 2.77 14.74 6.20
C ASP A 13 3.97 14.03 5.59
N GLU A 14 3.76 12.95 4.83
CA GLU A 14 4.83 12.23 4.10
C GLU A 14 5.56 13.14 3.11
N HIS A 15 4.84 13.97 2.34
CA HIS A 15 5.50 14.92 1.43
C HIS A 15 6.20 16.07 2.16
N ILE A 16 5.71 16.47 3.34
CA ILE A 16 6.40 17.45 4.18
C ILE A 16 7.73 16.87 4.67
N GLU A 17 7.76 15.59 5.05
CA GLU A 17 8.98 14.87 5.42
C GLU A 17 9.95 14.78 4.23
N ASP A 18 9.49 14.35 3.05
CA ASP A 18 10.29 14.34 1.81
C ASP A 18 10.96 15.71 1.56
N HIS A 19 10.22 16.81 1.77
CA HIS A 19 10.76 18.15 1.58
C HIS A 19 11.80 18.52 2.65
N ARG A 20 11.54 18.17 3.91
CA ARG A 20 12.47 18.41 5.03
C ARG A 20 13.79 17.65 4.86
N GLU A 21 13.73 16.46 4.25
CA GLU A 21 14.90 15.66 3.90
C GLU A 21 15.60 16.13 2.61
N GLY A 22 15.03 17.12 1.91
CA GLY A 22 15.60 17.66 0.67
C GLY A 22 15.34 16.79 -0.57
N LEU A 23 14.48 15.78 -0.47
CA LEU A 23 14.12 14.89 -1.57
C LEU A 23 13.24 15.59 -2.62
N ILE A 24 12.43 16.57 -2.19
CA ILE A 24 11.62 17.38 -3.09
C ILE A 24 11.78 18.88 -2.84
N SER A 25 11.67 19.67 -3.91
CA SER A 25 11.68 21.13 -3.79
C SER A 25 10.40 21.66 -3.16
N ARG A 26 10.44 22.87 -2.60
CA ARG A 26 9.24 23.56 -2.08
C ARG A 26 8.15 23.72 -3.14
N ARG A 27 8.55 24.01 -4.39
CA ARG A 27 7.62 24.15 -5.51
C ARG A 27 6.91 22.82 -5.79
N GLU A 28 7.66 21.72 -5.71
CA GLU A 28 7.10 20.39 -5.88
C GLU A 28 6.19 20.03 -4.70
N LEU A 29 6.60 20.28 -3.45
CA LEU A 29 5.75 20.10 -2.27
C LEU A 29 4.41 20.85 -2.44
N PHE A 30 4.45 22.12 -2.82
CA PHE A 30 3.24 22.93 -3.03
C PHE A 30 2.31 22.30 -4.08
N ARG A 31 2.87 21.84 -5.20
CA ARG A 31 2.12 21.16 -6.26
C ARG A 31 1.46 19.88 -5.73
N ARG A 32 2.20 19.04 -5.00
CA ARG A 32 1.70 17.77 -4.47
C ARG A 32 0.60 17.97 -3.43
N VAL A 33 0.81 18.88 -2.48
CA VAL A 33 -0.20 19.23 -1.46
C VAL A 33 -1.44 19.79 -2.13
N THR A 34 -1.31 20.60 -3.18
CA THR A 34 -2.47 21.12 -3.95
C THR A 34 -3.29 19.99 -4.58
N LEU A 35 -2.64 18.96 -5.13
CA LEU A 35 -3.34 17.80 -5.70
C LEU A 35 -4.12 17.01 -4.65
N ILE A 36 -3.51 16.78 -3.47
CA ILE A 36 -4.14 16.01 -2.38
C ILE A 36 -5.26 16.80 -1.71
N ALA A 37 -5.04 18.09 -1.47
CA ALA A 37 -5.98 19.02 -0.85
C ALA A 37 -7.14 19.41 -1.79
N GLY A 38 -6.94 19.29 -3.11
CA GLY A 38 -7.87 19.79 -4.12
C GLY A 38 -7.95 21.32 -4.22
N SER A 39 -7.12 22.07 -3.49
CA SER A 39 -7.16 23.53 -3.45
C SER A 39 -5.79 24.14 -3.17
N ALA A 40 -5.36 25.07 -4.03
CA ALA A 40 -4.12 25.83 -3.83
C ALA A 40 -4.18 26.75 -2.60
N ALA A 41 -5.38 27.26 -2.27
CA ALA A 41 -5.59 28.07 -1.08
C ALA A 41 -5.43 27.22 0.20
N LEU A 42 -6.00 26.01 0.20
CA LEU A 42 -5.84 25.08 1.31
C LEU A 42 -4.38 24.59 1.43
N ALA A 43 -3.71 24.34 0.31
CA ALA A 43 -2.29 23.99 0.32
C ALA A 43 -1.41 25.10 0.92
N SER A 44 -1.70 26.36 0.59
CA SER A 44 -0.98 27.51 1.15
C SER A 44 -1.15 27.60 2.67
N THR A 45 -2.37 27.41 3.19
CA THR A 45 -2.63 27.48 4.64
C THR A 45 -1.98 26.32 5.39
N ILE A 46 -1.98 25.11 4.83
CA ILE A 46 -1.30 23.94 5.39
C ILE A 46 0.21 24.19 5.50
N LEU A 47 0.84 24.65 4.42
CA LEU A 47 2.29 24.87 4.42
C LEU A 47 2.71 26.01 5.35
N ALA A 48 1.88 27.05 5.48
CA ALA A 48 2.11 28.12 6.45
C ALA A 48 2.05 27.60 7.90
N ALA A 49 1.10 26.71 8.21
CA ALA A 49 0.94 26.14 9.55
C ALA A 49 2.07 25.19 9.96
N CYS A 50 2.84 24.64 9.00
CA CYS A 50 3.98 23.77 9.25
C CYS A 50 5.32 24.51 9.40
N ASP A 51 5.28 25.85 9.59
CA ASP A 51 6.44 26.75 9.58
C ASP A 51 7.29 26.67 8.30
N LEU A 52 6.73 26.12 7.22
CA LEU A 52 7.35 26.09 5.91
C LEU A 52 7.10 27.42 5.19
N SER A 53 7.24 28.57 5.87
CA SER A 53 7.16 29.90 5.24
C SER A 53 8.38 30.18 4.35
N PRO A 54 8.32 31.11 3.37
CA PRO A 54 9.47 31.41 2.52
C PRO A 54 10.63 31.89 3.39
N LYS A 55 11.67 31.07 3.54
CA LYS A 55 12.94 31.47 4.16
C LYS A 55 13.94 31.76 3.03
N PRO A 56 14.69 32.88 3.07
CA PRO A 56 15.78 33.09 2.14
C PRO A 56 16.79 31.94 2.25
N ALA A 57 17.28 31.48 1.10
CA ALA A 57 18.19 30.35 1.02
C ALA A 57 19.41 30.55 1.92
N ALA A 58 19.54 29.69 2.93
CA ALA A 58 20.78 29.53 3.68
C ALA A 58 21.51 28.31 3.12
N THR A 59 22.80 28.48 2.85
CA THR A 59 23.76 27.47 2.45
C THR A 59 23.98 26.47 3.60
N SER A 60 23.73 25.18 3.36
CA SER A 60 24.09 24.12 4.29
C SER A 60 25.55 23.68 4.07
N PRO A 61 26.35 23.45 5.13
CA PRO A 61 27.49 22.56 5.04
C PRO A 61 27.08 21.11 5.30
N SER A 62 27.92 20.19 4.80
CA SER A 62 27.81 18.74 4.86
C SER A 62 28.22 18.15 6.22
N SER A 63 27.53 17.11 6.68
CA SER A 63 28.06 16.16 7.68
C SER A 63 27.53 14.74 7.44
N ALA A 64 28.44 13.76 7.55
CA ALA A 64 28.27 12.32 7.32
C ALA A 64 27.52 11.59 8.47
N PRO A 65 27.04 10.34 8.27
CA PRO A 65 26.24 9.64 9.27
C PRO A 65 27.11 8.92 10.32
N THR A 66 26.55 8.75 11.52
CA THR A 66 27.13 7.94 12.61
C THR A 66 26.16 6.82 12.98
N SER A 67 26.68 5.62 13.16
CA SER A 67 25.96 4.37 13.46
C SER A 67 25.50 4.28 14.91
N ALA A 68 24.37 3.59 15.17
CA ALA A 68 24.08 2.99 16.48
C ALA A 68 23.28 1.68 16.36
N SER A 69 23.89 0.60 16.85
CA SER A 69 23.30 -0.66 17.36
C SER A 69 22.45 -0.41 18.61
N GLY A 70 21.47 -1.19 19.08
CA GLY A 70 20.93 -2.52 18.79
C GLY A 70 20.06 -2.91 20.01
N SER A 71 19.04 -3.77 19.85
CA SER A 71 18.25 -4.40 20.94
C SER A 71 17.46 -5.61 20.41
N PRO A 72 17.07 -6.59 21.26
CA PRO A 72 17.22 -8.02 20.97
C PRO A 72 16.11 -8.64 20.10
N SER A 73 16.49 -9.71 19.41
CA SER A 73 15.65 -10.48 18.50
C SER A 73 14.57 -11.29 19.22
N LEU A 74 13.34 -11.21 18.70
CA LEU A 74 12.29 -12.19 18.94
C LEU A 74 12.61 -13.46 18.13
N VAL A 75 12.65 -14.61 18.81
CA VAL A 75 12.87 -15.91 18.17
C VAL A 75 11.55 -16.36 17.51
N ALA A 76 11.50 -16.32 16.17
CA ALA A 76 10.39 -16.86 15.40
C ALA A 76 10.42 -18.40 15.39
N GLN A 77 9.26 -19.02 15.60
CA GLN A 77 9.04 -20.46 15.38
C GLN A 77 8.79 -20.75 13.89
N PRO A 78 9.00 -21.99 13.40
CA PRO A 78 9.32 -22.24 12.00
C PRO A 78 8.06 -22.29 11.12
N PHE A 79 7.70 -21.15 10.54
CA PHE A 79 6.97 -21.09 9.28
C PHE A 79 7.97 -20.73 8.18
N ALA A 80 8.22 -21.69 7.29
CA ALA A 80 9.04 -21.62 6.06
C ALA A 80 10.23 -20.65 6.10
N THR A 81 11.37 -21.10 6.64
CA THR A 81 12.65 -20.41 6.49
C THR A 81 12.98 -20.24 5.01
N PRO A 82 13.21 -19.01 4.50
CA PRO A 82 13.77 -18.80 3.18
C PRO A 82 15.12 -19.53 3.06
N PRO A 83 15.51 -20.04 1.88
CA PRO A 83 16.73 -20.83 1.74
C PRO A 83 17.99 -20.07 2.19
N PRO A 84 19.04 -20.76 2.68
CA PRO A 84 20.14 -20.16 3.45
C PRO A 84 21.19 -19.42 2.62
N ALA A 85 21.00 -19.31 1.31
CA ALA A 85 21.92 -18.60 0.41
C ALA A 85 21.29 -17.26 0.02
N THR A 86 22.02 -16.17 0.20
CA THR A 86 21.69 -14.89 -0.43
C THR A 86 21.77 -15.08 -1.94
N THR A 87 20.61 -15.18 -2.57
CA THR A 87 20.52 -15.12 -4.01
C THR A 87 20.66 -13.65 -4.40
N THR A 88 21.70 -13.33 -5.17
CA THR A 88 21.81 -12.02 -5.81
C THR A 88 20.68 -11.79 -6.85
N ASP A 89 19.92 -12.85 -7.17
CA ASP A 89 18.61 -12.87 -7.81
C ASP A 89 17.70 -13.94 -7.14
N GLY A 90 16.78 -13.59 -6.22
CA GLY A 90 15.83 -14.62 -5.74
C GLY A 90 14.98 -14.37 -4.50
N VAL A 91 14.56 -13.12 -4.25
CA VAL A 91 13.35 -12.87 -3.43
C VAL A 91 12.13 -12.62 -4.34
N THR A 92 12.36 -12.05 -5.52
CA THR A 92 11.33 -11.77 -6.52
C THR A 92 10.88 -13.04 -7.23
N VAL A 93 9.58 -13.27 -7.27
CA VAL A 93 8.91 -14.30 -8.06
C VAL A 93 8.53 -13.68 -9.39
N LYS A 94 8.89 -14.29 -10.52
CA LYS A 94 8.50 -13.77 -11.85
C LYS A 94 7.05 -14.14 -12.17
N GLU A 95 6.41 -13.38 -13.04
CA GLU A 95 5.03 -13.65 -13.48
C GLU A 95 4.88 -15.02 -14.16
N ASN A 96 5.93 -15.49 -14.83
CA ASN A 96 5.99 -16.80 -15.49
C ASN A 96 6.67 -17.90 -14.65
N ASP A 97 6.76 -17.73 -13.33
CA ASP A 97 7.32 -18.77 -12.45
C ASP A 97 6.47 -20.05 -12.54
N PRO A 98 7.07 -21.22 -12.82
CA PRO A 98 6.33 -22.45 -13.10
C PRO A 98 5.53 -22.99 -11.90
N ARG A 99 5.81 -22.51 -10.69
CA ARG A 99 5.12 -22.92 -9.46
C ARG A 99 3.74 -22.28 -9.31
N ILE A 100 3.46 -21.23 -10.08
CA ILE A 100 2.24 -20.43 -9.93
C ILE A 100 1.53 -20.20 -11.26
N THR A 101 0.29 -19.75 -11.17
CA THR A 101 -0.47 -19.17 -12.28
C THR A 101 -0.93 -17.78 -11.86
N VAL A 102 -0.68 -16.79 -12.72
CA VAL A 102 -1.12 -15.40 -12.55
C VAL A 102 -2.35 -15.12 -13.40
N SER A 103 -3.28 -14.32 -12.87
CA SER A 103 -4.43 -13.81 -13.62
C SER A 103 -4.89 -12.44 -13.12
N GLN A 104 -5.71 -11.77 -13.93
CA GLN A 104 -6.34 -10.48 -13.59
C GLN A 104 -7.87 -10.65 -13.61
N PRO A 105 -8.45 -11.24 -12.55
CA PRO A 105 -9.88 -11.48 -12.52
C PRO A 105 -10.66 -10.17 -12.42
N SER A 106 -11.88 -10.13 -12.96
CA SER A 106 -12.75 -8.96 -12.78
C SER A 106 -13.39 -9.01 -11.39
N VAL A 107 -12.87 -8.18 -10.48
CA VAL A 107 -13.44 -7.93 -9.16
C VAL A 107 -14.21 -6.61 -9.24
N LYS A 108 -15.50 -6.64 -8.90
CA LYS A 108 -16.36 -5.46 -8.96
C LYS A 108 -16.59 -4.88 -7.58
N GLY A 109 -16.44 -3.56 -7.43
CA GLY A 109 -16.91 -2.82 -6.27
C GLY A 109 -18.44 -2.85 -6.18
N ALA A 110 -18.99 -2.45 -5.02
CA ALA A 110 -20.44 -2.41 -4.82
C ALA A 110 -21.17 -1.48 -5.80
N ASP A 111 -20.46 -0.51 -6.37
CA ASP A 111 -20.90 0.41 -7.41
C ASP A 111 -20.70 -0.11 -8.85
N GLY A 112 -20.23 -1.36 -9.00
CA GLY A 112 -19.95 -1.99 -10.29
C GLY A 112 -18.62 -1.60 -10.93
N ALA A 113 -17.81 -0.76 -10.28
CA ALA A 113 -16.49 -0.39 -10.78
C ALA A 113 -15.56 -1.61 -10.85
N ASP A 114 -14.72 -1.71 -11.89
CA ASP A 114 -13.65 -2.71 -11.91
C ASP A 114 -12.51 -2.28 -10.99
N LEU A 115 -12.15 -3.13 -10.03
CA LEU A 115 -11.10 -2.86 -9.03
C LEU A 115 -9.70 -3.28 -9.49
N GLN A 116 -9.52 -3.63 -10.76
CA GLN A 116 -8.22 -3.91 -11.40
C GLN A 116 -7.39 -4.96 -10.64
N ALA A 117 -8.02 -6.10 -10.34
CA ALA A 117 -7.40 -7.09 -9.48
C ALA A 117 -6.21 -7.81 -10.14
N TYR A 118 -5.21 -8.17 -9.33
CA TYR A 118 -4.10 -9.05 -9.68
C TYR A 118 -4.08 -10.23 -8.72
N MET A 119 -4.11 -11.45 -9.27
CA MET A 119 -4.21 -12.68 -8.51
C MET A 119 -3.09 -13.64 -8.90
N ALA A 120 -2.54 -14.34 -7.92
CA ALA A 120 -1.64 -15.46 -8.15
C ALA A 120 -2.08 -16.67 -7.33
N LYS A 121 -1.95 -17.86 -7.93
CA LYS A 121 -2.28 -19.15 -7.29
C LYS A 121 -1.12 -20.10 -7.44
N ALA A 122 -0.84 -20.90 -6.42
CA ALA A 122 0.06 -22.04 -6.57
C ALA A 122 -0.55 -23.08 -7.53
N ASN A 123 0.29 -23.72 -8.34
CA ASN A 123 -0.10 -24.84 -9.20
C ASN A 123 -0.21 -26.14 -8.38
N LEU A 124 -1.06 -26.12 -7.36
CA LEU A 124 -1.32 -27.23 -6.43
C LEU A 124 -2.73 -27.79 -6.66
N SER A 125 -2.90 -29.06 -6.32
CA SER A 125 -4.23 -29.69 -6.29
C SER A 125 -5.01 -29.28 -5.05
N GLY A 126 -6.30 -28.99 -5.20
CA GLY A 126 -7.20 -28.68 -4.08
C GLY A 126 -7.38 -27.18 -3.82
N ARG A 127 -8.22 -26.85 -2.84
CA ARG A 127 -8.50 -25.47 -2.42
C ARG A 127 -7.64 -25.12 -1.21
N VAL A 128 -6.91 -24.01 -1.29
CA VAL A 128 -6.04 -23.49 -0.22
C VAL A 128 -6.59 -22.17 0.34
N PRO A 129 -6.16 -21.71 1.54
CA PRO A 129 -6.57 -20.40 2.06
C PRO A 129 -6.09 -19.23 1.18
N GLY A 130 -6.73 -18.08 1.33
CA GLY A 130 -6.40 -16.85 0.60
C GLY A 130 -5.71 -15.81 1.46
N VAL A 131 -4.96 -14.91 0.81
CA VAL A 131 -4.41 -13.71 1.43
C VAL A 131 -4.69 -12.51 0.53
N ILE A 132 -5.36 -11.50 1.09
CA ILE A 132 -5.45 -10.18 0.49
C ILE A 132 -4.13 -9.45 0.75
N VAL A 133 -3.50 -8.95 -0.30
CA VAL A 133 -2.33 -8.08 -0.24
C VAL A 133 -2.80 -6.67 -0.52
N ILE A 134 -2.67 -5.75 0.44
CA ILE A 134 -3.03 -4.34 0.27
C ILE A 134 -1.77 -3.54 -0.07
N HIS A 135 -1.85 -2.79 -1.18
CA HIS A 135 -0.74 -2.00 -1.69
C HIS A 135 -0.40 -0.79 -0.81
N GLU A 136 0.78 -0.23 -1.02
CA GLU A 136 1.22 1.04 -0.46
C GLU A 136 0.46 2.22 -1.09
N ASN A 137 0.88 3.46 -0.81
CA ASN A 137 0.31 4.66 -1.42
C ASN A 137 0.66 4.82 -2.93
N ARG A 138 1.09 3.76 -3.62
CA ARG A 138 1.51 3.74 -5.04
C ARG A 138 0.69 2.79 -5.91
N GLY A 139 -0.28 2.11 -5.31
CA GLY A 139 -1.14 1.16 -6.01
C GLY A 139 -0.44 -0.14 -6.37
N GLN A 140 -1.00 -0.82 -7.37
CA GLN A 140 -0.58 -2.15 -7.80
C GLN A 140 0.73 -2.12 -8.63
N THR A 141 1.81 -1.65 -8.00
CA THR A 141 3.17 -1.63 -8.53
C THR A 141 3.72 -3.04 -8.73
N GLU A 142 4.83 -3.17 -9.47
CA GLU A 142 5.49 -4.46 -9.64
C GLU A 142 5.93 -5.07 -8.31
N HIS A 143 6.34 -4.25 -7.34
CA HIS A 143 6.64 -4.73 -5.99
C HIS A 143 5.44 -5.43 -5.34
N ILE A 144 4.24 -4.83 -5.42
CA ILE A 144 3.04 -5.43 -4.83
C ILE A 144 2.61 -6.69 -5.59
N ARG A 145 2.66 -6.67 -6.93
CA ARG A 145 2.40 -7.86 -7.75
C ARG A 145 3.35 -9.00 -7.39
N ASP A 146 4.61 -8.68 -7.13
CA ASP A 146 5.59 -9.64 -6.65
C ASP A 146 5.24 -10.22 -5.28
N VAL A 147 4.80 -9.40 -4.33
CA VAL A 147 4.30 -9.90 -3.02
C VAL A 147 3.11 -10.83 -3.20
N VAL A 148 2.17 -10.53 -4.10
CA VAL A 148 1.05 -11.43 -4.43
C VAL A 148 1.55 -12.78 -4.96
N ARG A 149 2.59 -12.78 -5.80
CA ARG A 149 3.21 -14.01 -6.30
C ARG A 149 3.98 -14.76 -5.22
N ARG A 150 4.67 -14.06 -4.30
CA ARG A 150 5.33 -14.67 -3.13
C ARG A 150 4.32 -15.38 -2.22
N VAL A 151 3.18 -14.74 -1.96
CA VAL A 151 2.04 -15.36 -1.25
C VAL A 151 1.61 -16.66 -1.94
N ALA A 152 1.50 -16.65 -3.27
CA ALA A 152 1.16 -17.85 -4.03
C ALA A 152 2.23 -18.94 -3.90
N THR A 153 3.52 -18.60 -4.01
CA THR A 153 4.60 -19.58 -3.80
C THR A 153 4.67 -20.13 -2.38
N ALA A 154 4.09 -19.43 -1.40
CA ALA A 154 3.96 -19.90 -0.02
C ALA A 154 2.75 -20.82 0.21
N GLY A 155 1.97 -21.14 -0.84
CA GLY A 155 0.87 -22.12 -0.78
C GLY A 155 -0.52 -21.51 -0.56
N PHE A 156 -0.68 -20.20 -0.77
CA PHE A 156 -1.96 -19.50 -0.65
C PHE A 156 -2.50 -19.03 -2.02
N VAL A 157 -3.74 -18.55 -2.07
CA VAL A 157 -4.19 -17.69 -3.17
C VAL A 157 -3.94 -16.23 -2.78
N GLY A 158 -3.06 -15.54 -3.51
CA GLY A 158 -2.81 -14.12 -3.31
C GLY A 158 -3.72 -13.27 -4.19
N LEU A 159 -4.30 -12.20 -3.64
CA LEU A 159 -5.10 -11.22 -4.39
C LEU A 159 -4.76 -9.80 -3.96
N ASN A 160 -4.52 -8.92 -4.92
CA ASN A 160 -4.51 -7.47 -4.73
C ASN A 160 -5.62 -6.84 -5.59
N ILE A 161 -6.16 -5.71 -5.13
CA ILE A 161 -6.97 -4.78 -5.91
C ILE A 161 -6.28 -3.41 -5.87
N ASP A 162 -6.51 -2.58 -6.89
CA ASP A 162 -6.02 -1.19 -6.89
C ASP A 162 -7.11 -0.25 -6.34
N LEU A 163 -6.89 0.33 -5.16
CA LEU A 163 -7.86 1.20 -4.48
C LEU A 163 -8.06 2.55 -5.20
N ALA A 164 -7.21 2.87 -6.17
CA ALA A 164 -7.39 4.00 -7.10
C ALA A 164 -7.87 3.55 -8.49
N ALA A 165 -8.36 2.31 -8.65
CA ALA A 165 -8.79 1.77 -9.94
C ALA A 165 -9.80 2.67 -10.69
N ARG A 166 -10.70 3.35 -9.95
CA ARG A 166 -11.69 4.29 -10.52
C ARG A 166 -11.06 5.49 -11.23
N ASP A 167 -9.87 5.89 -10.81
CA ASP A 167 -9.09 6.96 -11.45
C ASP A 167 -8.05 6.41 -12.47
N GLY A 168 -8.02 5.08 -12.67
CA GLY A 168 -7.15 4.35 -13.59
C GLY A 168 -6.05 3.54 -12.93
N GLY A 169 -5.94 3.58 -11.60
CA GLY A 169 -4.96 2.82 -10.81
C GLY A 169 -3.51 3.15 -11.13
N ALA A 170 -2.59 2.33 -10.62
CA ALA A 170 -1.14 2.51 -10.80
C ALA A 170 -0.70 2.43 -12.28
N ALA A 171 -1.52 1.83 -13.15
CA ALA A 171 -1.26 1.79 -14.58
C ALA A 171 -1.34 3.17 -15.26
N LYS A 172 -2.21 4.06 -14.76
CA LYS A 172 -2.42 5.41 -15.31
C LYS A 172 -1.80 6.50 -14.42
N LEU A 173 -1.87 6.33 -13.11
CA LEU A 173 -1.43 7.31 -12.13
C LEU A 173 0.01 7.02 -11.69
N THR A 174 0.97 7.33 -12.57
CA THR A 174 2.40 7.06 -12.34
C THR A 174 3.10 8.11 -11.46
N ASP A 175 2.47 9.28 -11.26
CA ASP A 175 2.91 10.30 -10.33
C ASP A 175 2.33 10.07 -8.93
N GLN A 176 3.21 10.09 -7.93
CA GLN A 176 2.88 9.80 -6.53
C GLN A 176 1.73 10.66 -6.00
N ALA A 177 1.79 11.97 -6.23
CA ALA A 177 0.82 12.88 -5.65
C ALA A 177 -0.55 12.74 -6.31
N THR A 178 -0.57 12.43 -7.61
CA THR A 178 -1.81 12.15 -8.33
C THR A 178 -2.45 10.85 -7.83
N TYR A 179 -1.65 9.81 -7.55
CA TYR A 179 -2.15 8.57 -6.95
C TYR A 179 -2.69 8.81 -5.52
N ASN A 180 -1.92 9.51 -4.67
CA ASN A 180 -2.32 9.89 -3.32
C ASN A 180 -3.62 10.73 -3.31
N ALA A 181 -3.76 11.65 -4.27
CA ALA A 181 -4.99 12.42 -4.43
C ALA A 181 -6.20 11.53 -4.76
N ALA A 182 -6.04 10.54 -5.64
CA ALA A 182 -7.10 9.59 -5.96
C ALA A 182 -7.53 8.76 -4.73
N LEU A 183 -6.57 8.23 -3.96
CA LEU A 183 -6.84 7.56 -2.69
C LEU A 183 -7.55 8.48 -1.67
N GLY A 184 -7.18 9.76 -1.65
CA GLY A 184 -7.74 10.77 -0.77
C GLY A 184 -9.18 11.17 -1.10
N LYS A 185 -9.67 10.93 -2.32
CA LYS A 185 -11.08 11.19 -2.70
C LYS A 185 -12.06 10.20 -2.07
N ARG A 186 -11.58 9.03 -1.65
CA ARG A 186 -12.44 7.96 -1.11
C ARG A 186 -12.44 7.96 0.40
N SER A 187 -13.64 7.87 0.98
CA SER A 187 -13.83 7.68 2.42
C SER A 187 -13.33 6.31 2.88
N VAL A 188 -13.13 6.16 4.19
CA VAL A 188 -12.76 4.89 4.81
C VAL A 188 -13.84 3.83 4.56
N ALA A 189 -15.12 4.19 4.69
CA ALA A 189 -16.25 3.29 4.43
C ALA A 189 -16.28 2.77 2.98
N GLU A 190 -15.99 3.65 2.01
CA GLU A 190 -15.89 3.25 0.60
C GLU A 190 -14.74 2.28 0.35
N LYS A 191 -13.57 2.51 0.96
CA LYS A 191 -12.42 1.61 0.83
C LYS A 191 -12.69 0.26 1.51
N ILE A 192 -13.34 0.25 2.68
CA ILE A 192 -13.81 -0.99 3.32
C ILE A 192 -14.78 -1.76 2.41
N SER A 193 -15.67 -1.06 1.68
CA SER A 193 -16.57 -1.70 0.73
C SER A 193 -15.82 -2.40 -0.40
N ASP A 194 -14.76 -1.79 -0.94
CA ASP A 194 -13.90 -2.39 -1.96
C ASP A 194 -13.12 -3.59 -1.41
N HIS A 195 -12.59 -3.50 -0.19
CA HIS A 195 -11.95 -4.64 0.49
C HIS A 195 -12.91 -5.79 0.72
N LYS A 196 -14.16 -5.49 1.10
CA LYS A 196 -15.19 -6.51 1.25
C LYS A 196 -15.46 -7.22 -0.07
N ALA A 197 -15.55 -6.49 -1.18
CA ALA A 197 -15.71 -7.10 -2.51
C ALA A 197 -14.53 -8.01 -2.87
N ALA A 198 -13.30 -7.61 -2.54
CA ALA A 198 -12.12 -8.45 -2.74
C ALA A 198 -12.16 -9.73 -1.86
N VAL A 199 -12.56 -9.62 -0.60
CA VAL A 199 -12.72 -10.75 0.33
C VAL A 199 -13.80 -11.72 -0.17
N ASP A 200 -14.97 -11.20 -0.58
CA ASP A 200 -16.08 -12.01 -1.10
C ASP A 200 -15.65 -12.76 -2.37
N PHE A 201 -14.98 -12.07 -3.31
CA PHE A 201 -14.43 -12.70 -4.50
C PHE A 201 -13.40 -13.78 -4.15
N LEU A 202 -12.41 -13.47 -3.32
CA LEU A 202 -11.32 -14.38 -2.95
C LEU A 202 -11.85 -15.64 -2.26
N ARG A 203 -12.94 -15.54 -1.50
CA ARG A 203 -13.59 -16.69 -0.84
C ARG A 203 -14.02 -17.75 -1.85
N THR A 204 -14.51 -17.33 -3.02
CA THR A 204 -14.90 -18.26 -4.10
C THR A 204 -13.71 -18.99 -4.72
N GLN A 205 -12.50 -18.46 -4.56
CA GLN A 205 -11.26 -18.96 -5.15
C GLN A 205 -10.44 -19.84 -4.19
N THR A 206 -10.85 -19.95 -2.93
CA THR A 206 -10.05 -20.53 -1.83
C THR A 206 -10.81 -21.64 -1.10
N SER A 207 -10.23 -22.16 -0.01
CA SER A 207 -10.90 -23.04 0.97
C SER A 207 -11.87 -22.28 1.89
N GLY A 208 -12.02 -20.96 1.71
CA GLY A 208 -12.90 -20.10 2.48
C GLY A 208 -12.22 -19.35 3.63
N THR A 209 -11.01 -19.76 4.04
CA THR A 209 -10.20 -19.04 5.03
C THR A 209 -9.39 -17.94 4.35
N ILE A 210 -9.47 -16.71 4.88
CA ILE A 210 -8.79 -15.54 4.31
C ILE A 210 -8.03 -14.80 5.40
N GLY A 211 -6.78 -14.42 5.11
CA GLY A 211 -6.00 -13.44 5.87
C GLY A 211 -5.75 -12.17 5.05
N VAL A 212 -5.16 -11.16 5.69
CA VAL A 212 -4.76 -9.91 5.04
C VAL A 212 -3.35 -9.51 5.47
N VAL A 213 -2.61 -8.96 4.52
CA VAL A 213 -1.33 -8.28 4.75
C VAL A 213 -1.37 -6.94 4.02
N GLY A 214 -0.81 -5.89 4.62
CA GLY A 214 -0.75 -4.59 3.98
C GLY A 214 0.45 -3.78 4.43
N PHE A 215 0.94 -2.90 3.56
CA PHE A 215 2.20 -2.17 3.72
C PHE A 215 1.98 -0.67 3.64
N CYS A 216 2.62 0.12 4.51
CA CYS A 216 2.50 1.59 4.53
C CYS A 216 1.01 1.98 4.65
N PHE A 217 0.46 2.73 3.70
CA PHE A 217 -0.99 2.97 3.56
C PHE A 217 -1.83 1.69 3.72
N GLY A 218 -1.43 0.59 3.08
CA GLY A 218 -2.09 -0.71 3.19
C GLY A 218 -2.02 -1.33 4.59
N GLY A 219 -1.02 -0.98 5.41
CA GLY A 219 -0.96 -1.35 6.82
C GLY A 219 -2.05 -0.65 7.64
N GLY A 220 -2.32 0.62 7.34
CA GLY A 220 -3.47 1.34 7.90
C GLY A 220 -4.80 0.76 7.45
N GLU A 221 -4.92 0.44 6.16
CA GLU A 221 -6.12 -0.22 5.62
C GLU A 221 -6.35 -1.61 6.23
N THR A 222 -5.27 -2.32 6.58
CA THR A 222 -5.35 -3.58 7.32
C THR A 222 -6.03 -3.38 8.69
N TRP A 223 -5.73 -2.29 9.41
CA TRP A 223 -6.46 -1.95 10.63
C TRP A 223 -7.92 -1.60 10.35
N ASN A 224 -8.19 -0.80 9.31
CA ASN A 224 -9.55 -0.42 8.93
C ASN A 224 -10.45 -1.64 8.66
N VAL A 225 -9.96 -2.65 7.94
CA VAL A 225 -10.75 -3.87 7.67
C VAL A 225 -10.95 -4.76 8.89
N VAL A 226 -9.98 -4.77 9.83
CA VAL A 226 -10.10 -5.49 11.10
C VAL A 226 -11.14 -4.82 11.99
N ILE A 227 -11.10 -3.48 12.11
CA ILE A 227 -12.06 -2.70 12.89
C ILE A 227 -13.47 -2.83 12.29
N ALA A 228 -13.59 -2.87 10.97
CA ALA A 228 -14.85 -3.11 10.27
C ALA A 228 -15.37 -4.55 10.40
N ALA A 229 -14.64 -5.43 11.10
CA ALA A 229 -14.98 -6.82 11.34
C ALA A 229 -15.27 -7.63 10.06
N LEU A 230 -14.48 -7.42 9.00
CA LEU A 230 -14.51 -8.32 7.86
C LEU A 230 -14.11 -9.74 8.32
N ASP A 231 -14.73 -10.79 7.76
CA ASP A 231 -14.45 -12.18 8.16
C ASP A 231 -13.06 -12.64 7.67
N LEU A 232 -12.06 -12.29 8.47
CA LEU A 232 -10.64 -12.54 8.29
C LEU A 232 -10.12 -13.38 9.47
N LYS A 233 -9.17 -14.28 9.23
CA LYS A 233 -8.56 -15.12 10.27
C LYS A 233 -7.20 -14.64 10.77
N ALA A 234 -6.55 -13.77 10.00
CA ALA A 234 -5.28 -13.15 10.37
C ALA A 234 -5.13 -11.79 9.69
N ALA A 235 -4.44 -10.87 10.34
CA ALA A 235 -4.13 -9.55 9.81
C ALA A 235 -2.67 -9.19 10.13
N VAL A 236 -1.92 -8.73 9.12
CA VAL A 236 -0.50 -8.41 9.24
C VAL A 236 -0.24 -6.99 8.71
N PRO A 237 -0.38 -5.96 9.55
CA PRO A 237 -0.12 -4.57 9.17
C PRO A 237 1.38 -4.24 9.28
N PHE A 238 1.99 -3.86 8.16
CA PHE A 238 3.38 -3.42 8.10
C PHE A 238 3.45 -1.89 8.06
N TYR A 239 4.05 -1.29 9.11
CA TYR A 239 4.45 0.13 9.20
C TYR A 239 3.41 1.14 8.68
N GLY A 240 2.12 0.83 8.85
CA GLY A 240 1.03 1.71 8.46
C GLY A 240 0.62 2.68 9.57
N PRO A 241 -0.19 3.70 9.23
CA PRO A 241 -0.74 4.58 10.24
C PRO A 241 -1.52 3.77 11.27
N LYS A 242 -1.34 4.14 12.55
CA LYS A 242 -2.07 3.54 13.64
C LYS A 242 -3.59 3.79 13.45
N PRO A 243 -4.45 2.91 13.97
CA PRO A 243 -5.87 3.18 14.05
C PRO A 243 -6.21 4.32 15.03
#